data_AF-A0A5B7CAT4-F1
#
_entry.id   AF-A0A5B7CAT4-F1
#
_cell.length_a   1.000
_cell.length_b   1.000
_cell.length_c   1.000
_cell.angle_alpha   90.00
_cell.angle_beta   90.00
_cell.angle_gamma   90.00
#
_symmetry.space_group_name_H-M   'P 1'
#
loop_
_entity.id
_entity.type
_entity.pdbx_description
1 polymer ?
#
loop_
_entity_poly.entity_id
_entity_poly.type
_entity_poly.pdbx_seq_one_letter_code
_entity_poly.pdbx_strand_id
1 'polypeptide(L)'
;MALPQYVAFKDDNGNYLSARTIEGHPYLQFVSTNNRDPTVKNEVFTTHDGRVRIKSHHFGKFWRLSPNWIWADSEDSSSSNPETVFFTERVDYHAINLRNMSNNRYCKSLTTEGKSNCLNAAVTLTSRETRLEWEEVTL
;
A
#
# COMPACT_ATOMS: atom_id res chain seq x y z
N MET A 1 -16.63 5.05 2.73
CA MET A 1 -15.84 5.60 1.61
C MET A 1 -15.24 4.42 0.87
N ALA A 2 -15.26 4.42 -0.46
CA ALA A 2 -14.65 3.38 -1.27
C ALA A 2 -13.50 4.00 -2.06
N LEU A 3 -12.35 3.31 -2.12
CA LEU A 3 -11.28 3.67 -3.04
C LEU A 3 -11.74 3.35 -4.48
N PRO A 4 -11.33 4.13 -5.48
CA PRO A 4 -11.44 3.74 -6.89
C PRO A 4 -10.77 2.39 -7.16
N GLN A 5 -11.17 1.71 -8.23
CA GLN A 5 -10.55 0.43 -8.60
C GLN A 5 -9.06 0.59 -8.91
N TYR A 6 -8.66 1.68 -9.57
CA TYR A 6 -7.25 1.93 -9.90
C TYR A 6 -6.76 3.20 -9.23
N VAL A 7 -5.71 3.07 -8.44
CA VAL A 7 -5.18 4.17 -7.63
C VAL A 7 -3.66 4.23 -7.66
N ALA A 8 -3.13 5.44 -7.54
CA ALA A 8 -1.76 5.70 -7.13
C ALA A 8 -1.78 6.32 -5.73
N PHE A 9 -0.93 5.83 -4.83
CA PHE A 9 -0.81 6.35 -3.47
C PHE A 9 0.37 7.30 -3.36
N LYS A 10 0.28 8.30 -2.48
CA LYS A 10 1.41 9.18 -2.12
C LYS A 10 1.61 9.23 -0.60
N ASP A 11 2.84 9.45 -0.17
CA ASP A 11 3.12 9.85 1.20
C ASP A 11 2.82 11.34 1.42
N ASP A 12 3.02 11.79 2.65
CA ASP A 12 2.86 13.16 3.08
C ASP A 12 3.92 14.14 2.53
N ASN A 13 4.94 13.61 1.83
CA ASN A 13 5.94 14.39 1.10
C ASN A 13 5.58 14.52 -0.39
N GLY A 14 4.46 13.94 -0.82
CA GLY A 14 3.96 14.00 -2.19
C GLY A 14 4.61 13.00 -3.15
N ASN A 15 5.46 12.08 -2.67
CA ASN A 15 6.06 11.06 -3.51
C ASN A 15 5.10 9.89 -3.67
N TYR A 16 4.91 9.45 -4.92
CA TYR A 16 4.12 8.29 -5.25
C TYR A 16 4.81 6.99 -4.81
N LEU A 17 3.98 6.09 -4.27
CA LEU A 17 4.34 4.73 -3.92
C LEU A 17 4.55 3.91 -5.19
N SER A 18 5.79 3.52 -5.43
CA SER A 18 6.26 2.85 -6.63
C SER A 18 6.76 1.45 -6.30
N ALA A 19 6.43 0.49 -7.15
CA ALA A 19 6.97 -0.87 -7.11
C ALA A 19 8.48 -0.88 -7.41
N ARG A 20 9.27 -1.46 -6.50
CA ARG A 20 10.74 -1.54 -6.58
C ARG A 20 11.25 -2.90 -6.15
N THR A 21 12.24 -3.43 -6.87
CA THR A 21 13.00 -4.60 -6.40
C THR A 21 14.17 -4.11 -5.57
N ILE A 22 14.15 -4.37 -4.26
CA ILE A 22 15.21 -3.99 -3.32
C ILE A 22 15.70 -5.27 -2.66
N GLU A 23 17.00 -5.56 -2.77
CA GLU A 23 17.61 -6.79 -2.24
C GLU A 23 16.88 -8.07 -2.68
N GLY A 24 16.37 -8.09 -3.92
CA GLY A 24 15.66 -9.25 -4.49
C GLY A 24 14.19 -9.38 -4.07
N HIS A 25 13.64 -8.46 -3.27
CA HIS A 25 12.25 -8.48 -2.84
C HIS A 25 11.41 -7.36 -3.46
N PRO A 26 10.10 -7.57 -3.73
CA PRO A 26 9.24 -6.60 -4.42
C PRO A 26 8.63 -5.60 -3.44
N TYR A 27 9.46 -4.67 -2.97
CA TYR A 27 9.07 -3.57 -2.09
C TYR A 27 8.16 -2.54 -2.77
N LEU A 28 7.47 -1.77 -1.93
CA LEU A 28 6.70 -0.60 -2.31
C LEU A 28 7.36 0.63 -1.67
N GLN A 29 7.89 1.54 -2.49
CA GLN A 29 8.72 2.66 -2.07
C GLN A 29 8.15 4.00 -2.50
N PHE A 30 8.04 4.98 -1.60
CA PHE A 30 7.67 6.35 -1.91
C PHE A 30 8.86 7.09 -2.54
N VAL A 31 8.93 7.09 -3.87
CA VAL A 31 10.10 7.62 -4.60
C VAL A 31 9.76 8.26 -5.94
N SER A 32 8.62 7.92 -6.55
CA SER A 32 8.25 8.51 -7.84
C SER A 32 7.63 9.89 -7.63
N THR A 33 7.95 10.85 -8.48
CA THR A 33 7.31 12.18 -8.49
C THR A 33 6.29 12.31 -9.63
N ASN A 34 5.96 11.21 -10.31
CA ASN A 34 5.12 11.20 -11.51
C ASN A 34 4.03 10.12 -11.41
N ASN A 35 2.75 10.52 -11.44
CA ASN A 35 1.61 9.58 -11.45
C ASN A 35 1.51 8.75 -12.74
N ARG A 36 2.23 9.11 -13.80
CA ARG A 36 2.33 8.31 -15.04
C ARG A 36 3.46 7.28 -15.00
N ASP A 37 4.22 7.18 -13.91
CA ASP A 37 5.19 6.09 -13.75
C ASP A 37 4.42 4.75 -13.73
N PRO A 38 4.74 3.80 -14.64
CA PRO A 38 4.01 2.53 -14.72
C PRO A 38 4.11 1.68 -13.44
N THR A 39 5.03 2.01 -12.53
CA THR A 39 5.24 1.31 -11.26
C THR A 39 4.38 1.82 -10.11
N VAL A 40 3.68 2.95 -10.26
CA VAL A 40 2.86 3.53 -9.16
C VAL A 40 1.42 3.05 -9.14
N LYS A 41 0.98 2.38 -10.21
CA LYS A 41 -0.41 1.93 -10.37
C LYS A 41 -0.70 0.70 -9.52
N ASN A 42 -1.81 0.77 -8.79
CA ASN A 42 -2.34 -0.32 -7.98
C ASN A 42 -3.82 -0.54 -8.30
N GLU A 43 -4.28 -1.79 -8.16
CA GLU A 43 -5.67 -2.18 -8.32
C GLU A 43 -6.25 -2.59 -6.96
N VAL A 44 -7.43 -2.06 -6.61
CA VAL A 44 -8.11 -2.26 -5.33
C VAL A 44 -9.27 -3.23 -5.50
N PHE A 45 -9.30 -4.23 -4.64
CA PHE A 45 -10.35 -5.24 -4.58
C PHE A 45 -11.03 -5.17 -3.22
N THR A 46 -12.30 -4.75 -3.19
CA THR A 46 -13.08 -4.69 -1.96
C THR A 46 -13.66 -6.05 -1.61
N THR A 47 -13.44 -6.52 -0.38
CA THR A 47 -14.00 -7.77 0.13
C THR A 47 -15.45 -7.58 0.59
N HIS A 48 -16.17 -8.69 0.82
CA HIS A 48 -17.58 -8.65 1.23
C HIS A 48 -17.81 -7.87 2.54
N ASP A 49 -16.84 -7.88 3.45
CA ASP A 49 -16.87 -7.17 4.73
C ASP A 49 -16.31 -5.74 4.66
N GLY A 50 -16.10 -5.21 3.46
CA GLY A 50 -15.68 -3.81 3.24
C GLY A 50 -14.20 -3.53 3.49
N ARG A 51 -13.38 -4.57 3.69
CA ARG A 51 -11.91 -4.46 3.68
C ARG A 51 -11.40 -4.44 2.24
N VAL A 52 -10.10 -4.26 2.07
CA VAL A 52 -9.48 -4.22 0.74
C VAL A 52 -8.29 -5.17 0.63
N ARG A 53 -8.09 -5.68 -0.58
CA ARG A 53 -6.83 -6.24 -1.06
C ARG A 53 -6.31 -5.32 -2.15
N ILE A 54 -5.01 -5.11 -2.21
CA ILE A 54 -4.38 -4.19 -3.15
C ILE A 54 -3.38 -4.97 -3.98
N LYS A 55 -3.43 -4.84 -5.30
CA LYS A 55 -2.55 -5.51 -6.24
C LYS A 55 -1.66 -4.49 -6.91
N SER A 56 -0.34 -4.74 -6.91
CA SER A 56 0.57 -3.94 -7.72
C SER A 56 0.35 -4.29 -9.19
N HIS A 57 0.08 -3.29 -10.03
CA HIS A 57 -0.05 -3.52 -11.46
C HIS A 57 1.30 -3.92 -12.08
N HIS A 58 2.41 -3.36 -11.59
CA HIS A 58 3.75 -3.65 -12.07
C HIS A 58 4.17 -5.10 -11.82
N PHE A 59 3.99 -5.60 -10.60
CA PHE A 59 4.34 -6.98 -10.27
C PHE A 59 3.24 -7.98 -10.62
N GLY A 60 2.01 -7.52 -10.85
CA GLY A 60 0.87 -8.40 -11.07
C GLY A 60 0.48 -9.23 -9.84
N LYS A 61 0.87 -8.80 -8.63
CA LYS A 61 0.70 -9.55 -7.38
C LYS A 61 0.14 -8.70 -6.24
N PHE A 62 -0.52 -9.36 -5.30
CA PHE A 62 -1.13 -8.71 -4.14
C PHE A 62 -0.09 -8.26 -3.13
N TRP A 63 -0.37 -7.12 -2.52
CA TRP A 63 0.32 -6.60 -1.35
C TRP A 63 0.15 -7.55 -0.18
N ARG A 64 1.24 -7.84 0.51
CA ARG A 64 1.31 -8.78 1.63
C ARG A 64 2.31 -8.28 2.66
N LEU A 65 1.94 -8.47 3.92
CA LEU A 65 2.81 -8.23 5.07
C LEU A 65 3.98 -9.25 5.11
N SER A 66 5.24 -8.79 5.18
CA SER A 66 6.41 -9.65 5.37
C SER A 66 7.67 -8.90 5.86
N PRO A 67 8.20 -9.21 7.06
CA PRO A 67 7.40 -9.50 8.27
C PRO A 67 6.59 -8.27 8.69
N ASN A 68 7.13 -7.05 8.54
CA ASN A 68 6.39 -5.79 8.72
C ASN A 68 6.43 -4.90 7.47
N TRP A 69 7.30 -5.20 6.50
CA TRP A 69 7.27 -4.55 5.19
C TRP A 69 6.05 -5.00 4.41
N ILE A 70 5.58 -4.17 3.49
CA ILE A 70 4.56 -4.57 2.52
C ILE A 70 5.24 -4.89 1.20
N TRP A 71 5.18 -6.15 0.81
CA TRP A 71 5.69 -6.65 -0.46
C TRP A 71 4.55 -6.97 -1.42
N ALA A 72 4.79 -6.80 -2.71
CA ALA A 72 3.83 -7.19 -3.75
C ALA A 72 4.24 -8.54 -4.37
N ASP A 73 4.10 -9.62 -3.59
CA ASP A 73 4.55 -10.96 -3.96
C ASP A 73 3.47 -12.05 -3.87
N SER A 74 2.29 -11.72 -3.36
CA SER A 74 1.26 -12.71 -3.08
C SER A 74 0.49 -13.11 -4.34
N GLU A 75 0.41 -14.42 -4.57
CA GLU A 75 -0.45 -15.06 -5.57
C GLU A 75 -1.79 -15.53 -4.98
N ASP A 76 -2.03 -15.31 -3.68
CA ASP A 76 -3.27 -15.71 -3.02
C ASP A 76 -4.47 -15.08 -3.74
N SER A 77 -5.31 -15.91 -4.32
CA SER A 77 -6.54 -15.50 -4.99
C SER A 77 -7.72 -15.38 -4.02
N SER A 78 -7.56 -15.89 -2.79
CA SER A 78 -8.57 -15.80 -1.73
C SER A 78 -8.38 -14.55 -0.88
N SER A 79 -9.42 -14.15 -0.14
CA SER A 79 -9.30 -13.14 0.92
C SER A 79 -9.12 -13.76 2.32
N SER A 80 -8.62 -15.01 2.38
CA SER A 80 -8.48 -15.76 3.63
C SER A 80 -7.16 -15.49 4.35
N ASN A 81 -6.10 -15.11 3.63
CA ASN A 81 -4.84 -14.70 4.25
C ASN A 81 -4.92 -13.24 4.77
N PRO A 82 -4.96 -13.03 6.10
CA PRO A 82 -5.06 -11.69 6.68
C PRO A 82 -3.83 -10.81 6.40
N GLU A 83 -2.69 -11.37 6.02
CA GLU A 83 -1.51 -10.60 5.61
C GLU A 83 -1.74 -9.80 4.32
N THR A 84 -2.71 -10.21 3.49
CA THR A 84 -3.05 -9.56 2.22
C THR A 84 -4.28 -8.65 2.32
N VAL A 85 -4.89 -8.56 3.50
CA VAL A 85 -6.14 -7.82 3.73
C VAL A 85 -5.86 -6.60 4.58
N PHE A 86 -6.43 -5.47 4.18
CA PHE A 86 -6.24 -4.19 4.85
C PHE A 86 -7.59 -3.54 5.17
N PHE A 87 -7.67 -2.93 6.35
CA PHE A 87 -8.74 -2.00 6.69
C PHE A 87 -8.36 -0.59 6.26
N THR A 88 -9.26 0.08 5.56
CA THR A 88 -9.12 1.49 5.16
C THR A 88 -9.83 2.40 6.16
N GLU A 89 -9.09 3.31 6.79
CA GLU A 89 -9.65 4.34 7.65
C GLU A 89 -9.57 5.69 6.94
N ARG A 90 -10.70 6.39 6.79
CA ARG A 90 -10.73 7.70 6.13
C ARG A 90 -10.06 8.75 7.02
N VAL A 91 -9.10 9.47 6.45
CA VAL A 91 -8.48 10.64 7.08
C VAL A 91 -9.12 11.93 6.55
N ASP A 92 -9.33 12.00 5.23
CA ASP A 92 -9.92 13.15 4.54
C ASP A 92 -10.64 12.69 3.25
N TYR A 93 -11.02 13.59 2.35
CA TYR A 93 -11.66 13.29 1.07
C TYR A 93 -10.75 12.45 0.14
N HIS A 94 -9.46 12.78 0.05
CA HIS A 94 -8.49 12.05 -0.77
C HIS A 94 -7.36 11.40 0.04
N ALA A 95 -7.62 11.05 1.31
CA ALA A 95 -6.61 10.44 2.15
C ALA A 95 -7.15 9.38 3.10
N ILE A 96 -6.34 8.35 3.32
CA ILE A 96 -6.63 7.21 4.19
C ILE A 96 -5.43 6.84 5.06
N ASN A 97 -5.69 6.10 6.12
CA ASN A 97 -4.71 5.19 6.71
C ASN A 97 -5.04 3.75 6.30
N LEU A 98 -4.03 2.94 6.06
CA LEU A 98 -4.19 1.49 5.84
C LEU A 98 -3.73 0.73 7.08
N ARG A 99 -4.56 -0.17 7.60
CA ARG A 99 -4.19 -1.08 8.70
C ARG A 99 -4.18 -2.51 8.20
N ASN A 100 -3.07 -3.22 8.36
CA ASN A 100 -3.01 -4.63 7.97
C ASN A 100 -3.79 -5.50 8.98
N MET A 101 -4.54 -6.48 8.49
CA MET A 101 -5.40 -7.31 9.34
C MET A 101 -4.67 -8.43 10.08
N SER A 102 -3.45 -8.79 9.68
CA SER A 102 -2.64 -9.82 10.36
C SER A 102 -1.99 -9.26 11.63
N ASN A 103 -1.24 -8.15 11.51
CA ASN A 103 -0.53 -7.57 12.65
C ASN A 103 -1.27 -6.42 13.36
N ASN A 104 -2.44 -6.01 12.84
CA ASN A 104 -3.27 -4.91 13.35
C ASN A 104 -2.54 -3.55 13.45
N ARG A 105 -1.49 -3.32 12.66
CA ARG A 105 -0.73 -2.08 12.63
C ARG A 105 -1.03 -1.26 11.38
N TYR A 106 -0.95 0.06 11.54
CA TYR A 106 -1.06 1.01 10.45
C TYR A 106 0.23 1.03 9.62
N CYS A 107 0.03 1.10 8.31
CA CYS A 107 1.08 1.28 7.33
C CYS A 107 1.60 2.72 7.38
N LYS A 108 2.92 2.89 7.29
CA LYS A 108 3.58 4.19 7.12
C LYS A 108 4.74 4.11 6.14
N SER A 109 5.16 5.27 5.66
CA SER A 109 6.49 5.42 5.07
C SER A 109 7.54 5.22 6.18
N LEU A 110 8.49 4.31 5.95
CA LEU A 110 9.54 3.99 6.92
C LEU A 110 10.91 3.89 6.25
N THR A 111 11.90 4.52 6.88
CA THR A 111 13.32 4.37 6.56
C THR A 111 14.02 3.66 7.71
N THR A 112 14.43 2.41 7.48
CA THR A 112 15.16 1.57 8.43
C THR A 112 15.76 0.36 7.70
N GLU A 113 16.64 -0.40 8.36
CA GLU A 113 17.18 -1.68 7.84
C GLU A 113 17.87 -1.55 6.45
N GLY A 114 18.37 -0.36 6.11
CA GLY A 114 18.95 -0.08 4.79
C GLY A 114 17.92 0.17 3.67
N LYS A 115 16.63 0.30 4.00
CA LYS A 115 15.56 0.69 3.08
C LYS A 115 15.14 2.12 3.38
N SER A 116 14.82 2.87 2.33
CA SER A 116 14.37 4.26 2.44
C SER A 116 12.92 4.38 1.99
N ASN A 117 12.09 5.03 2.81
CA ASN A 117 10.70 5.38 2.51
C ASN A 117 9.88 4.23 1.92
N CYS A 118 10.01 3.03 2.50
CA CYS A 118 9.23 1.86 2.06
C CYS A 118 7.97 1.72 2.92
N LEU A 119 6.91 1.17 2.33
CA LEU A 119 5.65 0.93 3.02
C LEU A 119 5.82 -0.17 4.07
N ASN A 120 5.49 0.14 5.32
CA ASN A 120 5.66 -0.77 6.45
C ASN A 120 4.49 -0.66 7.45
N ALA A 121 3.92 -1.78 7.88
CA ALA A 121 2.89 -1.85 8.92
C ALA A 121 3.54 -1.78 10.32
N ALA A 122 4.01 -0.58 10.70
CA ALA A 122 4.92 -0.40 11.82
C ALA A 122 4.25 0.04 13.14
N VAL A 123 3.16 0.80 13.09
CA VAL A 123 2.68 1.58 14.24
C VAL A 123 1.24 1.24 14.64
N THR A 124 0.91 1.38 15.92
CA THR A 124 -0.44 1.14 16.45
C THR A 124 -1.33 2.38 16.46
N LEU A 125 -0.72 3.57 16.34
CA LEU A 125 -1.39 4.86 16.28
C LEU A 125 -1.12 5.52 14.93
N THR A 126 -2.07 6.32 14.47
CA THR A 126 -1.95 7.08 13.23
C THR A 126 -1.06 8.30 13.45
N SER A 127 -0.33 8.68 12.41
CA SER A 127 0.57 9.83 12.41
C SER A 127 0.61 10.47 11.03
N ARG A 128 1.41 11.52 10.86
CA ARG A 128 1.58 12.16 9.56
C ARG A 128 2.08 11.16 8.51
N GLU A 129 3.02 10.28 8.87
CA GLU A 129 3.61 9.31 7.94
C GLU A 129 2.70 8.10 7.65
N THR A 130 1.61 7.90 8.40
CA THR A 130 0.62 6.85 8.08
C THR A 130 -0.39 7.32 7.04
N ARG A 131 -0.48 8.63 6.80
CA ARG A 131 -1.44 9.22 5.89
C ARG A 131 -1.01 8.94 4.45
N LEU A 132 -1.87 8.22 3.73
CA LEU A 132 -1.73 7.97 2.29
C LEU A 132 -2.74 8.80 1.54
N GLU A 133 -2.26 9.72 0.71
CA GLU A 133 -3.10 10.33 -0.31
C GLU A 133 -3.31 9.34 -1.44
N TRP A 134 -4.44 9.46 -2.14
CA TRP A 134 -4.70 8.65 -3.32
C TRP A 134 -5.20 9.51 -4.48
N GLU A 135 -4.80 9.13 -5.68
CA GLU A 135 -5.30 9.65 -6.95
C GLU A 135 -5.89 8.49 -7.75
N GLU A 136 -7.04 8.71 -8.38
CA GLU A 136 -7.56 7.78 -9.38
C GLU A 136 -6.66 7.81 -10.61
N VAL A 137 -6.32 6.63 -11.15
CA VAL A 137 -5.49 6.49 -12.35
C VAL A 137 -6.22 5.64 -13.40
N THR A 138 -6.12 6.00 -14.66
CA THR A 138 -6.81 5.29 -15.74
C THR A 138 -6.03 4.05 -16.21
N LEU A 139 -6.69 3.22 -17.02
CA LEU A 139 -6.04 2.18 -17.82
C LEU A 139 -5.22 2.78 -18.97
#